data_AF-X1RRE4-F1
#
_entry.id   AF-X1RRE4-F1
#
_cell.length_a   1.000
_cell.length_b   1.000
_cell.length_c   1.000
_cell.angle_alpha   90.00
_cell.angle_beta   90.00
_cell.angle_gamma   90.00
#
_symmetry.space_group_name_H-M   'P 1'
#
loop_
_entity.id
_entity.type
_entity.pdbx_description
1 polymer ?
#
loop_
_entity_poly.entity_id
_entity_poly.type
_entity_poly.pdbx_seq_one_letter_code
_entity_poly.pdbx_strand_id
1 'polypeptide(L)'
;MNKKQRLVLAIFIPIIIFFIALMIANSVGVTRFSKYGTHIHDPFDWEKTWYVWVFYLIFCCVFEYKLFADKNIPDNKKIKDKVNG
;
A
#
# COMPACT_ATOMS: atom_id res chain seq x y z
N MET A 1 -10.37 13.74 -10.47
CA MET A 1 -9.88 14.09 -9.12
C MET A 1 -8.95 15.29 -9.22
N ASN A 2 -9.02 16.25 -8.29
CA ASN A 2 -8.15 17.43 -8.34
C ASN A 2 -6.69 17.02 -8.06
N LYS A 3 -5.70 17.72 -8.65
CA LYS A 3 -4.27 17.36 -8.54
C LYS A 3 -3.81 17.25 -7.08
N LYS A 4 -4.33 18.13 -6.21
CA LYS A 4 -4.06 18.12 -4.77
C LYS A 4 -4.65 16.89 -4.07
N GLN A 5 -5.92 16.55 -4.34
CA GLN A 5 -6.59 15.38 -3.76
C GLN A 5 -5.91 14.07 -4.15
N ARG A 6 -5.43 13.99 -5.39
CA ARG A 6 -4.68 12.83 -5.89
C ARG A 6 -3.38 12.61 -5.12
N LEU A 7 -2.65 13.69 -4.81
CA LEU A 7 -1.42 13.62 -4.03
C LEU A 7 -1.71 13.21 -2.57
N VAL A 8 -2.77 13.76 -1.97
CA VAL A 8 -3.20 13.35 -0.63
C VAL A 8 -3.53 11.85 -0.58
N LEU A 9 -4.27 11.34 -1.58
CA LEU A 9 -4.61 9.93 -1.67
C LEU A 9 -3.36 9.04 -1.89
N ALA A 10 -2.39 9.53 -2.67
CA ALA A 10 -1.11 8.87 -2.93
C ALA A 10 -0.33 8.57 -1.66
N ILE A 11 -0.41 9.46 -0.68
CA ILE A 11 0.32 9.37 0.58
C ILE A 11 -0.52 8.62 1.62
N PHE A 12 -1.83 8.89 1.67
CA PHE A 12 -2.70 8.34 2.70
C PHE A 12 -2.92 6.83 2.58
N ILE A 13 -3.04 6.32 1.35
CA ILE A 13 -3.29 4.88 1.12
C ILE A 13 -2.10 4.01 1.55
N PRO A 14 -0.84 4.28 1.14
CA PRO A 14 0.33 3.54 1.64
C PRO A 14 0.46 3.56 3.16
N ILE A 15 0.11 4.68 3.81
CA ILE A 15 0.12 4.80 5.27
C ILE A 15 -0.91 3.87 5.92
N ILE A 16 -2.16 3.85 5.42
CA ILE A 16 -3.19 2.94 5.96
C ILE A 16 -2.76 1.48 5.81
N ILE A 17 -2.27 1.11 4.63
CA ILE A 17 -1.87 -0.28 4.36
C ILE A 17 -0.67 -0.66 5.23
N PHE A 18 0.23 0.28 5.52
CA PHE A 18 1.34 0.06 6.44
C PHE A 18 0.85 -0.31 7.85
N PHE A 19 -0.16 0.40 8.38
CA PHE A 19 -0.76 0.05 9.68
C PHE A 19 -1.44 -1.33 9.66
N ILE A 20 -2.12 -1.68 8.56
CA ILE A 20 -2.72 -3.01 8.40
C ILE A 20 -1.63 -4.09 8.35
N ALA A 21 -0.55 -3.86 7.60
CA ALA A 21 0.59 -4.76 7.53
C ALA A 21 1.25 -4.94 8.90
N LEU A 22 1.43 -3.86 9.69
CA LEU A 22 1.92 -3.93 11.06
C LEU A 22 0.99 -4.74 11.98
N MET A 23 -0.33 -4.58 11.85
CA MET A 23 -1.29 -5.34 12.65
C MET A 23 -1.20 -6.84 12.34
N ILE A 24 -1.09 -7.21 11.07
CA ILE A 24 -0.90 -8.59 10.63
C ILE A 24 0.45 -9.12 11.09
N ALA A 25 1.53 -8.35 10.90
CA ALA A 25 2.87 -8.73 11.33
C ALA A 25 2.95 -8.93 12.84
N ASN A 26 2.26 -8.11 13.65
CA ASN A 26 2.19 -8.29 15.09
C ASN A 26 1.36 -9.52 15.50
N SER A 27 0.33 -9.86 14.73
CA SER A 27 -0.49 -11.06 14.96
C SER A 27 0.24 -12.34 14.57
N VAL A 28 1.10 -12.31 13.55
CA VAL A 28 1.75 -13.52 13.00
C VAL A 28 3.23 -13.66 13.40
N GLY A 29 3.89 -12.56 13.74
CA GLY A 29 5.25 -12.47 14.31
C GLY A 29 5.32 -12.93 15.77
N VAL A 30 4.65 -14.04 16.09
CA VAL A 30 4.85 -14.79 17.33
C VAL A 30 6.13 -15.59 17.13
N THR A 31 7.25 -15.06 17.63
CA THR A 31 8.55 -15.56 17.14
C THR A 31 9.49 -16.12 18.17
N ARG A 32 9.27 -15.96 19.47
CA ARG A 32 10.15 -16.62 20.44
C ARG A 32 9.36 -17.33 21.51
N PHE A 33 9.50 -18.66 21.53
CA PHE A 33 9.40 -19.41 22.77
C PHE A 33 10.56 -18.96 23.64
N SER A 34 10.29 -18.08 24.61
CA SER A 34 11.22 -17.92 25.73
C SER A 34 11.37 -19.29 26.40
N LYS A 35 12.55 -19.61 26.94
CA LYS A 35 12.82 -20.82 27.74
C LYS A 35 11.83 -21.00 28.91
N TYR A 36 11.04 -19.97 29.23
CA TYR A 36 10.02 -19.90 30.26
C TYR A 36 8.58 -19.83 29.72
N GLY A 37 8.33 -20.18 28.45
CA GLY A 37 6.97 -20.26 27.88
C GLY A 37 6.31 -18.91 27.55
N THR A 38 7.08 -17.83 27.52
CA THR A 38 6.57 -16.49 27.20
C THR A 38 6.58 -16.27 25.70
N HIS A 39 5.42 -15.93 25.12
CA HIS A 39 5.31 -15.50 23.72
C HIS A 39 5.74 -14.04 23.61
N ILE A 40 6.87 -13.78 22.95
CA ILE A 40 7.29 -12.42 22.59
C ILE A 40 6.75 -12.11 21.19
N HIS A 41 5.93 -11.08 21.10
CA HIS A 41 5.43 -10.52 19.84
C HIS A 41 6.48 -9.58 19.27
N ASP A 42 7.15 -10.00 18.20
CA ASP A 42 8.08 -9.14 17.48
C ASP A 42 7.58 -8.96 16.04
N PRO A 43 6.90 -7.84 15.74
CA PRO A 43 6.35 -7.59 14.41
C PRO A 43 7.43 -7.40 13.34
N PHE A 44 8.70 -7.23 13.74
CA PHE A 44 9.83 -7.07 12.83
C PHE A 44 10.62 -8.37 12.66
N ASP A 45 10.03 -9.53 12.98
CA ASP A 45 10.69 -10.79 12.68
C ASP A 45 10.57 -11.10 11.17
N TRP A 46 11.58 -10.65 10.41
CA TRP A 46 11.59 -10.70 8.95
C TRP A 46 11.46 -12.14 8.42
N GLU A 47 11.97 -13.14 9.14
CA GLU A 47 11.92 -14.54 8.70
C GLU A 47 10.48 -15.08 8.63
N LYS A 48 9.61 -14.65 9.55
CA LYS A 48 8.19 -15.03 9.54
C LYS A 48 7.29 -14.03 8.84
N THR A 49 7.64 -12.76 8.82
CA THR A 49 6.76 -11.70 8.31
C THR A 49 7.12 -11.22 6.91
N TRP A 50 8.17 -11.76 6.26
CA TRP A 50 8.64 -11.32 4.94
C TRP A 50 7.52 -11.24 3.90
N TYR A 51 6.59 -12.20 3.88
CA TYR A 51 5.51 -12.22 2.90
C TYR A 51 4.52 -11.07 3.11
N VAL A 52 4.32 -10.61 4.35
CA VAL A 52 3.48 -9.43 4.67
C VAL A 52 4.11 -8.18 4.08
N TRP A 53 5.43 -8.03 4.26
CA TRP A 53 6.18 -6.90 3.72
C TRP A 53 6.27 -6.92 2.19
N VAL A 54 6.47 -8.09 1.59
CA VAL A 54 6.45 -8.25 0.12
C VAL A 54 5.07 -7.91 -0.44
N PHE A 55 3.99 -8.38 0.19
CA PHE A 55 2.63 -8.07 -0.23
C PHE A 55 2.32 -6.57 -0.09
N TYR A 56 2.77 -5.94 1.00
CA TYR A 56 2.71 -4.50 1.20
C TYR A 56 3.41 -3.74 0.06
N LEU A 57 4.65 -4.13 -0.28
CA LEU A 57 5.41 -3.50 -1.36
C LEU A 57 4.71 -3.65 -2.72
N ILE A 58 4.25 -4.85 -3.06
CA ILE A 58 3.51 -5.09 -4.30
C ILE A 58 2.27 -4.21 -4.36
N PHE A 59 1.51 -4.13 -3.27
CA PHE A 59 0.30 -3.30 -3.23
C PHE A 59 0.64 -1.82 -3.38
N CYS A 60 1.67 -1.32 -2.70
CA CYS A 60 2.15 0.06 -2.88
C CYS A 60 2.56 0.32 -4.34
N CYS A 61 3.30 -0.59 -4.98
CA CYS A 61 3.69 -0.47 -6.39
C CYS A 61 2.48 -0.45 -7.34
N VAL A 62 1.51 -1.35 -7.14
CA VAL A 62 0.29 -1.41 -7.98
C VAL A 62 -0.56 -0.15 -7.76
N PHE A 63 -0.68 0.30 -6.52
CA PHE A 63 -1.45 1.48 -6.19
C PHE A 63 -0.81 2.74 -6.78
N GLU A 64 0.49 2.92 -6.63
CA GLU A 64 1.23 3.98 -7.29
C GLU A 64 1.05 3.90 -8.80
N TYR A 65 1.27 2.73 -9.42
CA TYR A 65 1.09 2.56 -10.86
C TYR A 65 -0.30 2.97 -11.32
N LYS A 66 -1.36 2.52 -10.65
CA LYS A 66 -2.74 2.87 -11.00
C LYS A 66 -3.02 4.36 -10.77
N LEU A 67 -2.50 4.91 -9.67
CA LEU A 67 -2.63 6.32 -9.39
C LEU A 67 -1.92 7.13 -10.46
N PHE A 68 -0.74 6.74 -10.95
CA PHE A 68 0.07 7.44 -11.95
C PHE A 68 -0.35 7.17 -13.41
N ALA A 69 -0.94 6.01 -13.70
CA ALA A 69 -1.48 5.66 -15.02
C ALA A 69 -2.68 6.55 -15.42
N ASP A 70 -3.41 7.09 -14.45
CA ASP A 70 -4.48 8.08 -14.67
C ASP A 70 -3.96 9.46 -15.17
N LYS A 71 -2.66 9.62 -15.44
CA LYS A 71 -2.15 10.79 -16.22
C LYS A 71 -2.23 10.57 -17.74
N ASN A 72 -2.41 9.33 -18.18
CA ASN A 72 -2.30 8.94 -19.58
C ASN A 72 -3.65 8.83 -20.30
N ILE A 73 -4.74 9.40 -19.75
CA ILE A 73 -5.90 9.71 -20.60
C ILE A 73 -5.51 10.96 -21.39
N PRO A 74 -5.18 10.86 -22.69
CA PRO A 74 -4.85 12.05 -23.45
C PRO A 74 -6.08 12.96 -23.48
N ASP A 75 -5.89 14.23 -23.10
CA ASP A 75 -6.90 15.30 -23.21
C ASP A 75 -7.52 15.41 -24.62
N ASN A 76 -6.91 14.79 -25.63
CA ASN A 76 -7.44 14.57 -26.98
C ASN A 76 -8.93 14.11 -26.97
N LYS A 77 -9.32 13.18 -26.08
CA LYS A 77 -10.71 12.70 -26.08
C LYS A 77 -11.70 13.79 -25.65
N LYS A 78 -11.31 14.67 -24.72
CA LYS A 78 -12.14 15.80 -24.27
C LYS A 78 -12.21 16.95 -25.28
N ILE A 79 -11.23 17.09 -26.16
CA ILE A 79 -11.24 18.12 -27.21
C ILE A 79 -12.13 17.68 -28.38
N LYS A 80 -12.13 16.40 -28.76
CA LYS A 80 -13.01 15.88 -29.83
C LYS A 80 -14.50 16.03 -29.52
N ASP A 81 -14.91 15.83 -28.27
CA ASP A 81 -16.32 15.97 -27.87
C ASP A 81 -16.77 17.45 -27.80
N LYS A 82 -15.83 18.39 -27.69
CA LYS A 82 -16.12 19.85 -27.67
C LYS A 82 -16.14 20.50 -29.05
N VAL A 83 -15.53 19.85 -30.04
CA VAL A 83 -15.45 20.36 -31.44
C VAL A 83 -16.60 19.83 -32.29
N ASN A 84 -17.25 18.74 -31.88
CA ASN A 84 -18.36 18.10 -32.61
C ASN A 84 -19.75 18.36 -31.99
N GLY A 85 -19.86 19.30 -31.04
CA GLY A 85 -21.11 19.65 -30.35
C GLY A 85 -21.54 21.09 -30.57
#